data_AF-A0A1G0LBW0-F1
#
_entry.id   AF-A0A1G0LBW0-F1
#
_cell.length_a   1.000
_cell.length_b   1.000
_cell.length_c   1.000
_cell.angle_alpha   90.00
_cell.angle_beta   90.00
_cell.angle_gamma   90.00
#
_symmetry.space_group_name_H-M   'P 1'
#
loop_
_entity.id
_entity.type
_entity.pdbx_description
1 polymer ?
#
loop_
_entity_poly.entity_id
_entity_poly.type
_entity_poly.pdbx_seq_one_letter_code
_entity_poly.pdbx_strand_id
1 'polypeptide(L)'
;MTDQFVVHHDIFIDPTPNAVINVRLLLGWTQLLQHTDLNDDERTRFMRTCTFVGIKLASVWEHKDAFERIEDELVERARSLPPPKHPIVAEVLASQRLFRELDECLVQVKSTLDVLVKVPAPIVGAGRWNLPRFGEHGELLARALEHNLPRKHAPLVPAMKKALVDDHKDWLAITITLRDTLNHYLNGNLKIEDFSVYVIGSGARETVHRTMWSPSQTVREALQVVWSNLFLYVENFVAFFLNLRRNEAMGFLKTVRPIDDPAPAWTAVLDPEIAASLQRAIDRGPDA
;
A
#
# COMPACT_ATOMS: atom_id res chain seq x y z
N MET A 1 -15.69 -25.84 -31.14
CA MET A 1 -15.84 -25.42 -29.74
C MET A 1 -16.23 -23.96 -29.80
N THR A 2 -17.43 -23.61 -29.35
CA THR A 2 -17.87 -22.22 -29.25
C THR A 2 -17.18 -21.61 -28.04
N ASP A 3 -16.26 -20.67 -28.27
CA ASP A 3 -15.67 -19.87 -27.21
C ASP A 3 -16.80 -19.11 -26.51
N GLN A 4 -17.04 -19.45 -25.24
CA GLN A 4 -17.95 -18.69 -24.41
C GLN A 4 -17.23 -17.42 -23.96
N PHE A 5 -17.71 -16.27 -24.43
CA PHE A 5 -17.27 -14.98 -23.92
C PHE A 5 -17.85 -14.76 -22.52
N VAL A 6 -17.03 -14.99 -21.50
CA VAL A 6 -17.39 -14.67 -20.11
C VAL A 6 -17.00 -13.21 -19.85
N VAL A 7 -18.00 -12.38 -19.58
CA VAL A 7 -17.79 -11.00 -19.11
C VAL A 7 -17.92 -11.00 -17.60
N HIS A 8 -16.84 -10.66 -16.91
CA HIS A 8 -16.85 -10.49 -15.46
C HIS A 8 -17.33 -9.07 -15.13
N HIS A 9 -18.50 -8.96 -14.52
CA HIS A 9 -18.94 -7.74 -13.85
C HIS A 9 -18.32 -7.74 -12.44
N ASP A 10 -17.65 -6.65 -12.06
CA ASP A 10 -17.08 -6.43 -10.72
C ASP A 10 -15.96 -7.40 -10.29
N ILE A 11 -14.86 -7.43 -11.05
CA ILE A 11 -13.63 -8.15 -10.65
C ILE A 11 -13.09 -7.66 -9.30
N PHE A 12 -13.37 -6.39 -8.97
CA PHE A 12 -12.87 -5.72 -7.78
C PHE A 12 -13.76 -4.50 -7.44
N ILE A 13 -14.19 -4.41 -6.18
CA ILE A 13 -14.87 -3.22 -5.62
C ILE A 13 -13.83 -2.49 -4.77
N ASP A 14 -13.67 -1.20 -5.01
CA ASP A 14 -12.76 -0.37 -4.24
C ASP A 14 -13.51 0.27 -3.05
N PRO A 15 -13.24 -0.15 -1.81
CA PRO A 15 -13.92 0.36 -0.62
C PRO A 15 -13.38 1.71 -0.14
N THR A 16 -12.33 2.24 -0.78
CA THR A 16 -11.70 3.49 -0.36
C THR A 16 -12.52 4.72 -0.78
N PRO A 17 -12.45 5.82 -0.02
CA PRO A 17 -13.02 7.10 -0.45
C PRO A 17 -12.49 7.48 -1.83
N ASN A 18 -13.38 7.96 -2.71
CA ASN A 18 -13.06 8.32 -4.09
C ASN A 18 -12.48 7.19 -4.97
N ALA A 19 -12.55 5.94 -4.51
CA ALA A 19 -12.00 4.78 -5.19
C ALA A 19 -10.51 4.97 -5.57
N VAL A 20 -9.68 5.39 -4.62
CA VAL A 20 -8.27 5.72 -4.87
C VAL A 20 -7.42 4.53 -5.31
N ILE A 21 -7.76 3.29 -4.95
CA ILE A 21 -7.07 2.09 -5.47
C ILE A 21 -7.34 1.96 -6.98
N ASN A 22 -8.61 2.07 -7.39
CA ASN A 22 -9.00 1.99 -8.79
C ASN A 22 -8.41 3.13 -9.61
N VAL A 23 -8.54 4.36 -9.15
CA VAL A 23 -8.14 5.52 -9.95
C VAL A 23 -6.62 5.71 -9.97
N ARG A 24 -5.96 5.68 -8.81
CA ARG A 24 -4.50 5.96 -8.77
C ARG A 24 -3.66 4.77 -9.19
N LEU A 25 -4.08 3.56 -8.84
CA LEU A 25 -3.28 2.37 -9.13
C LEU A 25 -3.75 1.75 -10.44
N LEU A 26 -4.96 1.21 -10.53
CA LEU A 26 -5.34 0.44 -11.73
C LEU A 26 -5.43 1.31 -12.99
N LEU A 27 -6.12 2.45 -12.92
CA LEU A 27 -6.21 3.38 -14.05
C LEU A 27 -4.86 4.08 -14.29
N GLY A 28 -4.21 4.59 -13.25
CA GLY A 28 -2.89 5.22 -13.36
C GLY A 28 -1.84 4.31 -14.01
N TRP A 29 -1.74 3.05 -13.58
CA TRP A 29 -0.82 2.08 -14.19
C TRP A 29 -1.23 1.71 -15.61
N THR A 30 -2.53 1.63 -15.91
CA THR A 30 -3.01 1.43 -17.28
C THR A 30 -2.54 2.56 -18.21
N GLN A 31 -2.58 3.80 -17.74
CA GLN A 31 -2.06 4.95 -18.49
C GLN A 31 -0.55 4.84 -18.70
N LEU A 32 0.22 4.52 -17.65
CA LEU A 32 1.68 4.34 -17.78
C LEU A 32 2.05 3.20 -18.74
N LEU A 33 1.31 2.08 -18.73
CA LEU A 33 1.55 0.93 -19.61
C LEU A 33 1.50 1.28 -21.09
N GLN A 34 0.68 2.26 -21.49
CA GLN A 34 0.61 2.72 -22.88
C GLN A 34 1.96 3.26 -23.38
N HIS A 35 2.83 3.66 -22.46
CA HIS A 35 4.15 4.23 -22.73
C HIS A 35 5.29 3.24 -22.45
N THR A 36 5.01 1.94 -22.49
CA THR A 36 6.00 0.87 -22.33
C THR A 36 6.09 -0.02 -23.57
N ASP A 37 7.23 -0.70 -23.72
CA ASP A 37 7.50 -1.68 -24.78
C ASP A 37 7.05 -3.11 -24.40
N LEU A 38 6.16 -3.26 -23.40
CA LEU A 38 5.56 -4.54 -23.03
C LEU A 38 4.61 -5.02 -24.14
N ASN A 39 4.68 -6.30 -24.49
CA ASN A 39 3.72 -6.91 -25.42
C ASN A 39 2.37 -7.23 -24.75
N ASP A 40 1.36 -7.63 -25.51
CA ASP A 40 -0.01 -7.84 -25.01
C ASP A 40 -0.12 -8.91 -23.90
N ASP A 41 0.64 -9.99 -24.01
CA ASP A 41 0.69 -11.06 -23.01
C ASP A 41 1.39 -10.59 -21.71
N GLU A 42 2.50 -9.85 -21.84
CA GLU A 42 3.16 -9.19 -20.72
C GLU A 42 2.23 -8.18 -20.02
N ARG A 43 1.53 -7.32 -20.79
CA ARG A 43 0.55 -6.34 -20.27
C ARG A 43 -0.59 -7.03 -19.55
N THR A 44 -1.13 -8.10 -20.11
CA THR A 44 -2.23 -8.88 -19.51
C THR A 44 -1.80 -9.49 -18.17
N ARG A 45 -0.62 -10.12 -18.12
CA ARG A 45 -0.08 -10.68 -16.88
C ARG A 45 0.20 -9.60 -15.84
N PHE A 46 0.80 -8.49 -16.24
CA PHE A 46 1.07 -7.35 -15.37
C PHE A 46 -0.22 -6.80 -14.76
N MET A 47 -1.25 -6.54 -15.58
CA MET A 47 -2.52 -6.02 -15.09
C MET A 47 -3.21 -7.00 -14.16
N ARG A 48 -3.19 -8.30 -14.48
CA ARG A 48 -3.72 -9.34 -13.59
C ARG A 48 -3.02 -9.32 -12.23
N THR A 49 -1.69 -9.24 -12.20
CA THR A 49 -0.94 -9.14 -10.94
C THR A 49 -1.28 -7.86 -10.18
N CYS A 50 -1.37 -6.72 -10.87
CA CYS A 50 -1.76 -5.44 -10.28
C CYS A 50 -3.17 -5.46 -9.70
N THR A 51 -4.13 -6.11 -10.37
CA THR A 51 -5.48 -6.32 -9.83
C THR A 51 -5.44 -7.13 -8.54
N PHE A 52 -4.62 -8.19 -8.45
CA PHE A 52 -4.44 -8.93 -7.19
C PHE A 52 -3.83 -8.06 -6.08
N VAL A 53 -2.89 -7.17 -6.41
CA VAL A 53 -2.37 -6.18 -5.44
C VAL A 53 -3.49 -5.23 -4.98
N GLY A 54 -4.32 -4.74 -5.90
CA GLY A 54 -5.48 -3.89 -5.59
C GLY A 54 -6.48 -4.57 -4.65
N ILE A 55 -6.82 -5.83 -4.90
CA ILE A 55 -7.67 -6.65 -4.02
C ILE A 55 -7.07 -6.72 -2.61
N LYS A 56 -5.76 -6.94 -2.49
CA LYS A 56 -5.09 -7.01 -1.19
C LYS A 56 -5.08 -5.67 -0.46
N LEU A 57 -4.88 -4.57 -1.18
CA LEU A 57 -5.01 -3.23 -0.60
C LEU A 57 -6.42 -2.92 -0.11
N ALA A 58 -7.46 -3.32 -0.85
CA ALA A 58 -8.84 -3.15 -0.38
C ALA A 58 -9.08 -3.91 0.92
N SER A 59 -8.59 -5.15 1.05
CA SER A 59 -8.71 -5.88 2.31
C SER A 59 -7.97 -5.20 3.47
N VAL A 60 -6.80 -4.59 3.22
CA VAL A 60 -6.12 -3.77 4.26
C VAL A 60 -7.00 -2.59 4.68
N TRP A 61 -7.61 -1.90 3.72
CA TRP A 61 -8.51 -0.79 4.00
C TRP A 61 -9.75 -1.22 4.78
N GLU A 62 -10.39 -2.32 4.40
CA GLU A 62 -11.59 -2.85 5.06
C GLU A 62 -11.35 -3.15 6.54
N HIS A 63 -10.23 -3.81 6.88
CA HIS A 63 -9.91 -4.11 8.28
C HIS A 63 -9.53 -2.84 9.07
N LYS A 64 -8.81 -1.91 8.43
CA LYS A 64 -8.55 -0.59 9.03
C LYS A 64 -9.85 0.15 9.35
N ASP A 65 -10.75 0.26 8.37
CA ASP A 65 -12.05 0.94 8.52
C ASP A 65 -12.92 0.24 9.56
N ALA A 66 -12.96 -1.10 9.54
CA ALA A 66 -13.66 -1.88 10.56
C ALA A 66 -13.12 -1.60 11.97
N PHE A 67 -11.79 -1.55 12.15
CA PHE A 67 -11.18 -1.19 13.43
C PHE A 67 -11.64 0.20 13.90
N GLU A 68 -11.59 1.20 13.02
CA GLU A 68 -11.99 2.57 13.31
C GLU A 68 -13.45 2.66 13.75
N ARG A 69 -14.37 2.02 13.01
CA ARG A 69 -15.79 1.99 13.36
C ARG A 69 -16.06 1.29 14.68
N ILE A 70 -15.40 0.16 14.94
CA ILE A 70 -15.55 -0.57 16.21
C ILE A 70 -15.05 0.27 17.38
N GLU A 71 -13.95 0.99 17.22
CA GLU A 71 -13.44 1.89 18.25
C GLU A 71 -14.42 3.05 18.50
N ASP A 72 -14.98 3.65 17.45
CA ASP A 72 -16.00 4.70 17.59
C ASP A 72 -17.27 4.20 18.29
N GLU A 73 -17.76 2.99 17.95
CA GLU A 73 -18.86 2.32 18.66
C GLU A 73 -18.58 2.17 20.17
N LEU A 74 -17.35 1.80 20.53
CA LEU A 74 -16.94 1.60 21.92
C LEU A 74 -16.81 2.93 22.67
N VAL A 75 -16.31 3.98 22.02
CA VAL A 75 -16.25 5.33 22.60
C VAL A 75 -17.65 5.84 22.91
N GLU A 76 -18.58 5.74 21.96
CA GLU A 76 -19.96 6.16 22.16
C GLU A 76 -20.66 5.34 23.25
N ARG A 77 -20.42 4.02 23.27
CA ARG A 77 -20.91 3.17 24.35
C ARG A 77 -20.33 3.59 25.70
N ALA A 78 -19.03 3.85 25.79
CA ALA A 78 -18.38 4.26 27.04
C ALA A 78 -18.95 5.58 27.58
N ARG A 79 -19.25 6.54 26.69
CA ARG A 79 -19.92 7.81 27.03
C ARG A 79 -21.34 7.64 27.53
N SER A 80 -22.04 6.63 27.02
CA SER A 80 -23.43 6.34 27.39
C SER A 80 -23.58 5.67 28.77
N LEU A 81 -22.49 5.15 29.33
CA LEU A 81 -22.51 4.48 30.62
C LEU A 81 -22.75 5.50 31.76
N PRO A 82 -23.48 5.11 32.81
CA PRO A 82 -23.63 5.96 33.99
C PRO A 82 -22.26 6.29 34.58
N PRO A 83 -22.03 7.54 35.04
CA PRO A 83 -20.76 7.87 35.66
C PRO A 83 -20.53 6.96 36.87
N PRO A 84 -19.32 6.38 37.00
CA PRO A 84 -19.01 5.49 38.10
C PRO A 84 -19.17 6.22 39.44
N LYS A 85 -19.68 5.50 40.45
CA LYS A 85 -19.98 6.08 41.79
C LYS A 85 -18.77 6.70 42.46
N HIS A 86 -17.56 6.30 42.06
CA HIS A 86 -16.30 6.81 42.57
C HIS A 86 -15.49 7.42 41.42
N PRO A 87 -14.98 8.66 41.54
CA PRO A 87 -14.31 9.38 40.45
C PRO A 87 -12.98 8.77 39.98
N ILE A 88 -12.49 7.73 40.66
CA ILE A 88 -11.22 7.04 40.36
C ILE A 88 -11.48 5.69 39.65
N VAL A 89 -12.73 5.24 39.61
CA VAL A 89 -13.11 4.00 38.93
C VAL A 89 -13.49 4.35 37.50
N ALA A 90 -12.96 3.63 36.52
CA ALA A 90 -13.41 3.71 35.13
C ALA A 90 -14.05 2.37 34.74
N GLU A 91 -15.16 2.41 34.01
CA GLU A 91 -15.72 1.20 33.40
C GLU A 91 -14.98 0.93 32.09
N VAL A 92 -14.33 -0.23 32.01
CA VAL A 92 -13.45 -0.61 30.91
C VAL A 92 -14.21 -1.50 29.93
N LEU A 93 -14.35 -1.05 28.69
CA LEU A 93 -14.92 -1.84 27.60
C LEU A 93 -13.78 -2.49 26.81
N ALA A 94 -13.45 -3.74 27.14
CA ALA A 94 -12.52 -4.55 26.36
C ALA A 94 -13.17 -5.08 25.07
N SER A 95 -12.41 -5.18 23.99
CA SER A 95 -12.90 -5.59 22.68
C SER A 95 -11.96 -6.56 21.97
N GLN A 96 -12.33 -7.84 21.95
CA GLN A 96 -11.70 -8.83 21.08
C GLN A 96 -11.82 -8.46 19.59
N ARG A 97 -12.87 -7.71 19.20
CA ARG A 97 -13.07 -7.26 17.82
C ARG A 97 -11.95 -6.32 17.38
N LEU A 98 -11.52 -5.38 18.22
CA LEU A 98 -10.40 -4.49 17.90
C LEU A 98 -9.10 -5.29 17.68
N PHE A 99 -8.81 -6.25 18.56
CA PHE A 99 -7.64 -7.12 18.41
C PHE A 99 -7.66 -7.89 17.09
N ARG A 100 -8.82 -8.48 16.74
CA ARG A 100 -8.98 -9.25 15.50
C ARG A 100 -8.73 -8.39 14.26
N GLU A 101 -9.38 -7.22 14.17
CA GLU A 101 -9.23 -6.36 12.98
C GLU A 101 -7.79 -5.85 12.84
N LEU A 102 -7.08 -5.59 13.95
CA LEU A 102 -5.64 -5.26 13.89
C LEU A 102 -4.81 -6.41 13.31
N ASP A 103 -4.97 -7.63 13.82
CA ASP A 103 -4.21 -8.80 13.34
C ASP A 103 -4.52 -9.09 11.86
N GLU A 104 -5.81 -9.10 11.50
CA GLU A 104 -6.24 -9.32 10.12
C GLU A 104 -5.71 -8.23 9.17
N CYS A 105 -5.73 -6.96 9.59
CA CYS A 105 -5.12 -5.86 8.84
C CYS A 105 -3.64 -6.11 8.56
N LEU A 106 -2.85 -6.46 9.59
CA LEU A 106 -1.40 -6.69 9.44
C LEU A 106 -1.07 -7.92 8.59
N VAL A 107 -1.90 -8.97 8.69
CA VAL A 107 -1.82 -10.14 7.79
C VAL A 107 -2.02 -9.72 6.33
N GLN A 108 -2.99 -8.86 6.05
CA GLN A 108 -3.21 -8.36 4.69
C GLN A 108 -2.08 -7.42 4.22
N VAL A 109 -1.47 -6.63 5.09
CA VAL A 109 -0.28 -5.82 4.74
C VAL A 109 0.85 -6.73 4.26
N LYS A 110 1.15 -7.79 5.01
CA LYS A 110 2.19 -8.76 4.61
C LYS A 110 1.83 -9.49 3.33
N SER A 111 0.57 -9.92 3.19
CA SER A 111 0.06 -10.57 1.98
C SER A 111 0.19 -9.65 0.76
N THR A 112 -0.09 -8.34 0.91
CA THR A 112 0.06 -7.33 -0.14
C THR A 112 1.51 -7.27 -0.62
N LEU A 113 2.48 -7.18 0.30
CA LEU A 113 3.91 -7.13 -0.04
C LEU A 113 4.38 -8.41 -0.77
N ASP A 114 3.89 -9.58 -0.36
CA ASP A 114 4.26 -10.86 -0.98
C ASP A 114 3.65 -11.02 -2.39
N VAL A 115 2.49 -10.43 -2.66
CA VAL A 115 1.92 -10.35 -4.02
C VAL A 115 2.63 -9.28 -4.85
N LEU A 116 2.97 -8.13 -4.26
CA LEU A 116 3.62 -7.01 -4.93
C LEU A 116 4.96 -7.43 -5.58
N VAL A 117 5.74 -8.28 -4.92
CA VAL A 117 7.00 -8.78 -5.50
C VAL A 117 6.83 -9.67 -6.72
N LYS A 118 5.60 -9.99 -7.13
CA LYS A 118 5.30 -10.68 -8.39
C LYS A 118 5.19 -9.74 -9.57
N VAL A 119 4.92 -8.45 -9.34
CA VAL A 119 4.77 -7.43 -10.39
C VAL A 119 5.95 -7.39 -11.37
N PRO A 120 7.22 -7.56 -10.95
CA PRO A 120 8.34 -7.48 -11.89
C PRO A 120 8.43 -8.68 -12.86
N ALA A 121 7.78 -9.81 -12.57
CA ALA A 121 7.86 -11.00 -13.41
C ALA A 121 7.44 -10.77 -14.88
N PRO A 122 6.31 -10.13 -15.19
CA PRO A 122 5.95 -9.77 -16.57
C PRO A 122 6.82 -8.67 -17.20
N ILE A 123 7.58 -7.92 -16.41
CA ILE A 123 8.42 -6.80 -16.89
C ILE A 123 9.83 -7.27 -17.24
N VAL A 124 10.41 -8.08 -16.34
CA VAL A 124 11.79 -8.59 -16.39
C VAL A 124 11.87 -9.97 -17.07
N GLY A 125 10.75 -10.72 -17.05
CA GLY A 125 10.63 -12.08 -17.54
C GLY A 125 10.58 -13.11 -16.39
N ALA A 126 9.59 -14.01 -16.44
CA ALA A 126 9.33 -15.00 -15.39
C ALA A 126 10.50 -15.97 -15.13
N GLY A 127 11.33 -16.24 -16.15
CA GLY A 127 12.53 -17.07 -15.99
C GLY A 127 13.68 -16.38 -15.24
N ARG A 128 13.64 -15.05 -15.10
CA ARG A 128 14.64 -14.27 -14.37
C ARG A 128 14.13 -13.83 -13.01
N TRP A 129 12.88 -13.38 -12.94
CA TRP A 129 12.29 -12.89 -11.70
C TRP A 129 11.37 -13.94 -11.07
N ASN A 130 11.89 -14.66 -10.08
CA ASN A 130 11.19 -15.77 -9.40
C ASN A 130 11.05 -15.57 -7.88
N LEU A 131 10.90 -14.31 -7.43
CA LEU A 131 10.85 -13.99 -6.00
C LEU A 131 9.56 -14.53 -5.36
N PRO A 132 9.61 -15.51 -4.42
CA PRO A 132 8.40 -16.14 -3.88
C PRO A 132 7.60 -15.23 -2.95
N ARG A 133 8.29 -14.40 -2.16
CA ARG A 133 7.75 -13.54 -1.11
C ARG A 133 8.68 -12.35 -0.89
N PHE A 134 8.20 -11.30 -0.22
CA PHE A 134 8.96 -10.08 0.06
C PHE A 134 10.20 -10.31 0.94
N GLY A 135 10.13 -11.33 1.82
CA GLY A 135 11.16 -11.62 2.82
C GLY A 135 11.00 -10.79 4.09
N GLU A 136 12.01 -10.88 4.95
CA GLU A 136 12.17 -10.05 6.15
C GLU A 136 12.70 -8.69 5.72
N HIS A 137 11.97 -7.61 6.06
CA HIS A 137 12.36 -6.21 5.82
C HIS A 137 12.86 -5.87 4.39
N GLY A 138 12.46 -6.65 3.38
CA GLY A 138 12.85 -6.43 1.97
C GLY A 138 14.22 -7.00 1.57
N GLU A 139 14.87 -7.81 2.41
CA GLU A 139 16.18 -8.40 2.09
C GLU A 139 16.16 -9.34 0.87
N LEU A 140 15.06 -10.09 0.69
CA LEU A 140 14.90 -10.93 -0.50
C LEU A 140 14.70 -10.07 -1.76
N LEU A 141 13.97 -8.96 -1.65
CA LEU A 141 13.84 -8.00 -2.74
C LEU A 141 15.19 -7.37 -3.11
N ALA A 142 15.98 -6.93 -2.11
CA ALA A 142 17.30 -6.36 -2.34
C ALA A 142 18.21 -7.32 -3.13
N ARG A 143 18.27 -8.60 -2.72
CA ARG A 143 19.02 -9.64 -3.44
C ARG A 143 18.47 -9.91 -4.84
N ALA A 144 17.15 -9.93 -5.01
CA ALA A 144 16.54 -10.10 -6.31
C ALA A 144 16.87 -8.94 -7.27
N LEU A 145 16.92 -7.70 -6.77
CA LEU A 145 17.35 -6.54 -7.58
C LEU A 145 18.78 -6.71 -8.10
N GLU A 146 19.69 -7.23 -7.27
CA GLU A 146 21.11 -7.43 -7.63
C GLU A 146 21.31 -8.57 -8.63
N HIS A 147 20.58 -9.67 -8.47
CA HIS A 147 20.86 -10.91 -9.20
C HIS A 147 19.90 -11.19 -10.36
N ASN A 148 18.67 -10.68 -10.31
CA ASN A 148 17.61 -11.06 -11.26
C ASN A 148 17.37 -9.98 -12.32
N LEU A 149 17.91 -8.77 -12.15
CA LEU A 149 17.79 -7.73 -13.16
C LEU A 149 18.77 -7.95 -14.34
N PRO A 150 18.34 -7.68 -15.59
CA PRO A 150 19.22 -7.70 -16.74
C PRO A 150 20.42 -6.77 -16.56
N ARG A 151 21.60 -7.15 -17.08
CA ARG A 151 22.85 -6.37 -16.96
C ARG A 151 22.71 -4.91 -17.37
N LYS A 152 21.87 -4.60 -18.37
CA LYS A 152 21.59 -3.22 -18.81
C LYS A 152 20.99 -2.33 -17.71
N HIS A 153 20.35 -2.91 -16.70
CA HIS A 153 19.75 -2.20 -15.57
C HIS A 153 20.60 -2.26 -14.30
N ALA A 154 21.78 -2.91 -14.32
CA ALA A 154 22.66 -2.97 -13.16
C ALA A 154 23.01 -1.58 -12.56
N PRO A 155 23.21 -0.51 -13.37
CA PRO A 155 23.45 0.83 -12.81
C PRO A 155 22.28 1.39 -11.99
N LEU A 156 21.05 0.90 -12.18
CA LEU A 156 19.86 1.36 -11.47
C LEU A 156 19.65 0.66 -10.12
N VAL A 157 20.31 -0.48 -9.90
CA VAL A 157 20.14 -1.32 -8.70
C VAL A 157 20.34 -0.53 -7.41
N PRO A 158 21.40 0.30 -7.22
CA PRO A 158 21.58 1.05 -5.98
C PRO A 158 20.43 2.02 -5.69
N ALA A 159 19.94 2.72 -6.73
CA ALA A 159 18.83 3.65 -6.59
C ALA A 159 17.52 2.92 -6.27
N MET A 160 17.26 1.78 -6.91
CA MET A 160 16.09 0.94 -6.63
C MET A 160 16.15 0.35 -5.22
N LYS A 161 17.30 -0.13 -4.76
CA LYS A 161 17.47 -0.63 -3.38
C LYS A 161 17.20 0.47 -2.36
N LYS A 162 17.74 1.67 -2.59
CA LYS A 162 17.48 2.80 -1.70
C LYS A 162 15.98 3.10 -1.64
N ALA A 163 15.36 3.31 -2.80
CA ALA A 163 13.97 3.75 -2.91
C ALA A 163 12.93 2.67 -2.54
N LEU A 164 13.22 1.38 -2.71
CA LEU A 164 12.27 0.30 -2.48
C LEU A 164 12.57 -0.53 -1.22
N VAL A 165 13.73 -0.36 -0.59
CA VAL A 165 14.10 -1.11 0.60
C VAL A 165 14.56 -0.15 1.69
N ASP A 166 15.68 0.54 1.50
CA ASP A 166 16.34 1.27 2.58
C ASP A 166 15.46 2.41 3.15
N ASP A 167 14.80 3.19 2.30
CA ASP A 167 13.91 4.29 2.69
C ASP A 167 12.62 3.83 3.38
N HIS A 168 12.37 2.52 3.41
CA HIS A 168 11.15 1.92 3.94
C HIS A 168 11.40 0.94 5.09
N LYS A 169 12.66 0.72 5.50
CA LYS A 169 13.02 -0.26 6.54
C LYS A 169 12.29 -0.02 7.86
N ASP A 170 12.20 1.21 8.32
CA ASP A 170 11.69 1.53 9.66
C ASP A 170 10.23 1.12 9.82
N TRP A 171 9.35 1.55 8.91
CA TRP A 171 7.93 1.22 9.00
C TRP A 171 7.67 -0.26 8.71
N LEU A 172 8.45 -0.88 7.80
CA LEU A 172 8.37 -2.31 7.52
C LEU A 172 8.76 -3.13 8.76
N ALA A 173 9.84 -2.75 9.43
CA ALA A 173 10.30 -3.41 10.64
C ALA A 173 9.28 -3.29 11.77
N ILE A 174 8.71 -2.10 11.99
CA ILE A 174 7.66 -1.88 12.98
C ILE A 174 6.43 -2.76 12.68
N THR A 175 5.96 -2.76 11.44
CA THR A 175 4.76 -3.50 11.03
C THR A 175 4.95 -5.02 11.14
N ILE A 176 6.10 -5.53 10.67
CA ILE A 176 6.42 -6.97 10.73
C ILE A 176 6.62 -7.41 12.17
N THR A 177 7.42 -6.67 12.94
CA THR A 177 7.66 -6.96 14.37
C THR A 177 6.34 -6.99 15.14
N LEU A 178 5.42 -6.06 14.87
CA LEU A 178 4.13 -6.08 15.55
C LEU A 178 3.34 -7.34 15.22
N ARG A 179 3.23 -7.68 13.93
CA ARG A 179 2.51 -8.88 13.50
C ARG A 179 3.08 -10.13 14.19
N ASP A 180 4.39 -10.26 14.25
CA ASP A 180 5.03 -11.39 14.90
C ASP A 180 4.81 -11.36 16.43
N THR A 181 4.82 -10.17 17.02
CA THR A 181 4.52 -9.94 18.44
C THR A 181 3.10 -10.39 18.81
N LEU A 182 2.10 -10.02 18.00
CA LEU A 182 0.70 -10.43 18.19
C LEU A 182 0.54 -11.95 18.02
N ASN A 183 1.23 -12.54 17.05
CA ASN A 183 1.13 -13.97 16.76
C ASN A 183 1.82 -14.86 17.80
N HIS A 184 2.87 -14.36 18.46
CA HIS A 184 3.67 -15.18 19.37
C HIS A 184 3.20 -15.18 20.82
N TYR A 185 2.20 -14.37 21.22
CA TYR A 185 1.50 -14.30 22.53
C TYR A 185 2.34 -14.27 23.83
N LEU A 186 3.65 -14.57 23.78
CA LEU A 186 4.48 -14.91 24.93
C LEU A 186 5.47 -13.81 25.28
N ASN A 187 5.81 -12.92 24.33
CA ASN A 187 6.78 -11.84 24.53
C ASN A 187 6.26 -10.46 24.07
N GLY A 188 4.97 -10.35 23.76
CA GLY A 188 4.39 -9.13 23.21
C GLY A 188 3.84 -8.18 24.26
N ASN A 189 4.20 -6.91 24.13
CA ASN A 189 3.75 -5.83 25.01
C ASN A 189 2.27 -5.44 24.78
N LEU A 190 1.56 -6.08 23.85
CA LEU A 190 0.13 -5.88 23.63
C LEU A 190 -0.63 -7.15 24.00
N LYS A 191 -1.44 -7.06 25.04
CA LYS A 191 -2.37 -8.08 25.50
C LYS A 191 -3.77 -7.74 25.04
N ILE A 192 -4.67 -8.72 25.06
CA ILE A 192 -6.07 -8.49 24.66
C ILE A 192 -6.76 -7.45 25.56
N GLU A 193 -6.34 -7.33 26.81
CA GLU A 193 -6.82 -6.35 27.78
C GLU A 193 -6.43 -4.90 27.40
N ASP A 194 -5.35 -4.73 26.64
CA ASP A 194 -4.91 -3.41 26.15
C ASP A 194 -5.85 -2.88 25.05
N PHE A 195 -6.65 -3.76 24.43
CA PHE A 195 -7.69 -3.41 23.46
C PHE A 195 -8.97 -3.00 24.17
N SER A 196 -8.88 -1.91 24.92
CA SER A 196 -9.97 -1.37 25.69
C SER A 196 -10.18 0.12 25.46
N VAL A 197 -11.42 0.54 25.67
CA VAL A 197 -11.85 1.94 25.64
C VAL A 197 -12.54 2.25 26.96
N TYR A 198 -12.21 3.40 27.54
CA TYR A 198 -12.87 3.90 28.72
C TYR A 198 -12.81 5.43 28.77
N VAL A 199 -13.70 6.00 29.56
CA VAL A 199 -13.82 7.44 29.74
C VAL A 199 -13.54 7.80 31.19
N ILE A 200 -12.67 8.76 31.42
CA ILE A 200 -12.41 9.34 32.75
C ILE A 200 -12.99 10.76 32.78
N GLY A 201 -13.70 11.07 33.87
CA GLY A 201 -14.29 12.40 34.10
C GLY A 201 -15.76 12.49 33.67
N SER A 202 -16.29 13.72 33.65
CA SER A 202 -17.66 14.00 33.19
C SER A 202 -17.76 15.37 32.53
N GLY A 203 -18.63 15.48 31.51
CA GLY A 203 -18.91 16.73 30.81
C GLY A 203 -17.66 17.38 30.19
N ALA A 204 -17.41 18.65 30.51
CA ALA A 204 -16.33 19.43 29.89
C ALA A 204 -14.89 18.99 30.25
N ARG A 205 -14.71 18.00 31.12
CA ARG A 205 -13.40 17.44 31.52
C ARG A 205 -13.25 15.96 31.15
N GLU A 206 -14.07 15.49 30.23
CA GLU A 206 -14.02 14.11 29.74
C GLU A 206 -12.70 13.82 29.02
N THR A 207 -12.03 12.72 29.40
CA THR A 207 -10.88 12.17 28.69
C THR A 207 -11.22 10.77 28.21
N VAL A 208 -11.13 10.54 26.90
CA VAL A 208 -11.34 9.24 26.28
C VAL A 208 -10.00 8.52 26.17
N HIS A 209 -9.90 7.36 26.78
CA HIS A 209 -8.77 6.46 26.62
C HIS A 209 -9.08 5.42 25.55
N ARG A 210 -8.10 5.20 24.67
CA ARG A 210 -8.18 4.31 23.50
C ARG A 210 -7.07 3.28 23.54
N THR A 211 -7.13 2.31 22.63
CA THR A 211 -6.06 1.32 22.47
C THR A 211 -4.78 2.03 22.01
N MET A 212 -3.71 1.93 22.79
CA MET A 212 -2.45 2.60 22.53
C MET A 212 -1.47 1.65 21.81
N TRP A 213 -0.86 2.13 20.74
CA TRP A 213 0.26 1.46 20.05
C TRP A 213 1.58 1.72 20.78
N SER A 214 1.76 2.94 21.28
CA SER A 214 2.89 3.40 22.07
C SER A 214 2.40 4.46 23.07
N PRO A 215 3.24 4.95 24.00
CA PRO A 215 2.82 5.98 24.95
C PRO A 215 2.24 7.26 24.32
N SER A 216 2.56 7.55 23.06
CA SER A 216 2.14 8.77 22.35
C SER A 216 1.34 8.53 21.08
N GLN A 217 0.97 7.28 20.78
CA GLN A 217 0.29 6.94 19.53
C GLN A 217 -0.77 5.87 19.78
N THR A 218 -1.98 6.11 19.31
CA THR A 218 -3.09 5.13 19.30
C THR A 218 -2.88 4.08 18.20
N VAL A 219 -3.52 2.92 18.34
CA VAL A 219 -3.53 1.90 17.27
C VAL A 219 -4.20 2.44 16.01
N ARG A 220 -5.26 3.25 16.13
CA ARG A 220 -5.90 3.93 14.99
C ARG A 220 -4.89 4.75 14.19
N GLU A 221 -4.14 5.63 14.85
CA GLU A 221 -3.13 6.47 14.19
C GLU A 221 -2.03 5.63 13.54
N ALA A 222 -1.60 4.55 14.18
CA ALA A 222 -0.61 3.63 13.61
C ALA A 222 -1.13 2.95 12.34
N LEU A 223 -2.38 2.45 12.34
CA LEU A 223 -3.01 1.85 11.15
C LEU A 223 -3.13 2.84 9.99
N GLN A 224 -3.45 4.11 10.27
CA GLN A 224 -3.46 5.16 9.25
C GLN A 224 -2.07 5.37 8.62
N VAL A 225 -1.00 5.37 9.43
CA VAL A 225 0.38 5.47 8.94
C VAL A 225 0.78 4.24 8.12
N VAL A 226 0.45 3.04 8.60
CA VAL A 226 0.72 1.77 7.89
C VAL A 226 0.03 1.74 6.54
N TRP A 227 -1.27 2.07 6.48
CA TRP A 227 -2.02 2.19 5.24
C TRP A 227 -1.35 3.17 4.29
N SER A 228 -1.02 4.36 4.79
CA SER A 228 -0.45 5.43 3.97
C SER A 228 0.89 5.04 3.36
N ASN A 229 1.76 4.46 4.18
CA ASN A 229 3.07 3.98 3.75
C ASN A 229 2.94 2.82 2.75
N LEU A 230 2.09 1.83 3.03
CA LEU A 230 1.88 0.70 2.13
C LEU A 230 1.35 1.13 0.76
N PHE A 231 0.34 2.00 0.73
CA PHE A 231 -0.27 2.48 -0.51
C PHE A 231 0.76 3.21 -1.38
N LEU A 232 1.48 4.18 -0.79
CA LEU A 232 2.53 4.92 -1.49
C LEU A 232 3.70 4.02 -1.90
N TYR A 233 4.02 3.01 -1.10
CA TYR A 233 5.04 2.02 -1.41
C TYR A 233 4.66 1.21 -2.64
N VAL A 234 3.44 0.65 -2.68
CA VAL A 234 2.91 -0.09 -3.84
C VAL A 234 2.96 0.78 -5.10
N GLU A 235 2.47 2.01 -5.01
CA GLU A 235 2.45 2.96 -6.13
C GLU A 235 3.85 3.20 -6.71
N ASN A 236 4.84 3.49 -5.85
CA ASN A 236 6.22 3.71 -6.28
C ASN A 236 6.85 2.43 -6.82
N PHE A 237 6.65 1.30 -6.13
CA PHE A 237 7.22 0.02 -6.51
C PHE A 237 6.85 -0.33 -7.95
N VAL A 238 5.55 -0.24 -8.30
CA VAL A 238 5.08 -0.54 -9.65
C VAL A 238 5.68 0.43 -10.67
N ALA A 239 5.69 1.74 -10.38
CA ALA A 239 6.24 2.75 -11.27
C ALA A 239 7.75 2.54 -11.54
N PHE A 240 8.53 2.21 -10.52
CA PHE A 240 9.97 1.92 -10.67
C PHE A 240 10.24 0.76 -11.62
N PHE A 241 9.45 -0.31 -11.52
CA PHE A 241 9.63 -1.46 -12.42
C PHE A 241 9.11 -1.17 -13.83
N LEU A 242 7.97 -0.49 -13.99
CA LEU A 242 7.49 -0.08 -15.32
C LEU A 242 8.51 0.82 -16.04
N ASN A 243 9.22 1.67 -15.30
CA ASN A 243 10.25 2.55 -15.84
C ASN A 243 11.43 1.78 -16.49
N LEU A 244 11.63 0.49 -16.18
CA LEU A 244 12.64 -0.36 -16.84
C LEU A 244 12.30 -0.70 -18.30
N ARG A 245 11.02 -0.61 -18.64
CA ARG A 245 10.44 -0.95 -19.95
C ARG A 245 9.74 0.25 -20.59
N ARG A 246 10.02 1.47 -20.13
CA ARG A 246 9.46 2.70 -20.70
C ARG A 246 9.99 2.94 -22.11
N ASN A 247 9.18 3.56 -22.95
CA ASN A 247 9.65 4.09 -24.23
C ASN A 247 10.68 5.20 -24.00
N GLU A 248 11.77 5.23 -24.77
CA GLU A 248 12.86 6.20 -24.59
C GLU A 248 12.39 7.67 -24.69
N ALA A 249 11.32 7.92 -25.45
CA ALA A 249 10.70 9.23 -25.59
C ALA A 249 9.96 9.73 -24.34
N MET A 250 9.74 8.87 -23.35
CA MET A 250 8.86 9.15 -22.22
C MET A 250 9.62 9.09 -20.89
N GLY A 251 9.38 10.08 -20.04
CA GLY A 251 9.69 10.06 -18.62
C GLY A 251 8.44 9.73 -17.79
N PHE A 252 8.62 9.10 -16.64
CA PHE A 252 7.55 8.99 -15.63
C PHE A 252 7.86 9.95 -14.49
N LEU A 253 6.93 10.87 -14.23
CA LEU A 253 7.06 11.90 -13.20
C LEU A 253 6.11 11.60 -12.05
N LYS A 254 6.63 11.68 -10.81
CA LYS A 254 5.82 11.61 -9.59
C LYS A 254 5.40 13.00 -9.14
N THR A 255 4.10 13.21 -8.97
CA THR A 255 3.52 14.35 -8.27
C THR A 255 3.19 13.95 -6.84
N VAL A 256 3.67 14.73 -5.86
CA VAL A 256 3.29 14.50 -4.45
C VAL A 256 1.84 14.93 -4.28
N ARG A 257 0.99 13.99 -3.87
CA ARG A 257 -0.45 14.20 -3.66
C ARG A 257 -0.90 13.55 -2.36
N PRO A 258 -1.87 14.14 -1.65
CA PRO A 258 -2.61 13.45 -0.58
C PRO A 258 -3.16 12.11 -1.06
N ILE A 259 -3.34 11.13 -0.17
CA ILE A 259 -3.78 9.78 -0.56
C ILE A 259 -5.21 9.76 -1.09
N ASP A 260 -6.06 10.63 -0.55
CA ASP A 260 -7.46 10.82 -0.91
C ASP A 260 -7.68 11.59 -2.22
N ASP A 261 -6.61 12.16 -2.81
CA ASP A 261 -6.65 12.75 -4.16
C ASP A 261 -6.84 11.62 -5.20
N PRO A 262 -7.94 11.62 -5.97
CA PRO A 262 -8.18 10.58 -6.97
C PRO A 262 -7.21 10.67 -8.15
N ALA A 263 -6.47 11.76 -8.35
CA ALA A 263 -5.55 11.87 -9.47
C ALA A 263 -4.34 10.91 -9.34
N PRO A 264 -3.93 10.22 -10.42
CA PRO A 264 -2.71 9.42 -10.41
C PRO A 264 -1.49 10.25 -9.96
N ALA A 265 -0.68 9.68 -9.06
CA ALA A 265 0.55 10.35 -8.64
C ALA A 265 1.65 10.24 -9.69
N TRP A 266 1.61 9.22 -10.54
CA TRP A 266 2.58 9.03 -11.61
C TRP A 266 1.94 9.31 -12.96
N THR A 267 2.61 10.15 -13.75
CA THR A 267 2.17 10.51 -15.10
C THR A 267 3.32 10.34 -16.08
N ALA A 268 3.00 9.91 -17.30
CA ALA A 268 3.95 9.93 -18.38
C ALA A 268 4.07 11.34 -18.97
N VAL A 269 5.31 11.78 -19.17
CA VAL A 269 5.65 13.08 -19.78
C VAL A 269 6.63 12.83 -20.92
N LEU A 270 6.56 13.66 -21.97
CA LEU A 270 7.56 13.61 -23.03
C LEU A 270 8.91 14.05 -22.46
N ASP A 271 9.99 13.33 -22.82
CA ASP A 271 11.33 13.73 -22.39
C ASP A 271 11.61 15.17 -22.86
N PRO A 272 12.06 16.09 -21.98
CA PRO A 272 12.26 17.49 -22.33
C PRO A 272 13.20 17.71 -23.51
N GLU A 273 14.23 16.87 -23.67
CA GLU A 273 15.19 16.98 -24.77
C GLU A 273 14.54 16.56 -26.10
N ILE A 274 13.66 15.57 -26.05
CA ILE A 274 12.90 15.09 -27.21
C ILE A 274 11.79 16.07 -27.55
N ALA A 275 11.11 16.64 -26.55
CA ALA A 275 10.15 17.73 -26.71
C ALA A 275 10.79 18.93 -27.43
N ALA A 276 11.98 19.35 -26.97
CA ALA A 276 12.73 20.43 -27.60
C ALA A 276 13.21 20.08 -29.01
N SER A 277 13.53 18.81 -29.28
CA SER A 277 13.96 18.35 -30.61
C SER A 277 12.79 18.27 -31.61
N LEU A 278 11.62 17.80 -31.17
CA LEU A 278 10.40 17.79 -31.97
C LEU A 278 9.92 19.21 -32.26
N GLN A 279 9.96 20.11 -31.28
CA GLN A 279 9.61 21.52 -31.52
C GLN A 279 10.53 22.15 -32.58
N ARG A 280 11.85 21.92 -32.48
CA ARG A 280 12.81 22.38 -33.50
C ARG A 280 12.54 21.78 -34.88
N ALA A 281 12.05 20.54 -34.97
CA ALA A 281 11.69 19.91 -36.25
C ALA A 281 10.41 20.52 -36.84
N ILE A 282 9.40 20.78 -36.00
CA ILE A 282 8.17 21.47 -36.39
C ILE A 282 8.47 22.88 -36.90
N ASP A 283 9.33 23.61 -36.19
CA ASP A 283 9.70 24.99 -36.52
C ASP A 283 10.47 25.10 -37.86
N ARG A 284 11.11 24.02 -38.32
CA ARG A 284 11.84 23.97 -39.61
C ARG A 284 10.94 23.72 -40.82
N GLY A 285 9.70 23.26 -40.60
CA GLY A 285 8.77 22.92 -41.69
C GLY A 285 9.19 21.67 -42.49
N PRO A 286 8.29 21.14 -43.34
CA PRO A 286 8.50 19.90 -44.10
C PRO A 286 9.50 20.01 -45.27
N ASP A 287 9.99 21.21 -45.59
CA ASP A 287 10.78 21.48 -46.81
C ASP A 287 12.28 21.77 -46.54
N ALA A 288 12.80 21.42 -45.35
CA ALA A 288 14.21 21.60 -44.95
C ALA A 288 15.03 20.29 -45.00
#